data_AF-A0A947VXL5-F1
#
_entry.id   AF-A0A947VXL5-F1
#
_cell.length_a   1.000
_cell.length_b   1.000
_cell.length_c   1.000
_cell.angle_alpha   90.00
_cell.angle_beta   90.00
_cell.angle_gamma   90.00
#
_symmetry.space_group_name_H-M   'P 1'
#
loop_
_entity.id
_entity.type
_entity.pdbx_description
1 polymer ?
#
loop_
_entity_poly.entity_id
_entity_poly.type
_entity_poly.pdbx_seq_one_letter_code
_entity_poly.pdbx_strand_id
1 'polypeptide(L)'
;MAIRHATLPLWQEKNSEQKRTYLEQLWHDLTIYARHKEFELEQGSGINFIRSNETTLKTILNMYRRVLLKETEQVKNILKSHPAADNNEEESIKKTLSLLENNPNLFNMNCEPGHFTGSALVVDATSGIVLLHLHKKLDKWLQFGGHAEYETNLFDVALRETQEETGLADLFNMAPDDQANRPIDIDAHLIPAGKGEPKHWHLDFRFVLGTNSLGKVSVDGTQESENFERFEFDRAIAFVGKIDQSLKRLIQKAKKICT
;
A
#
# COMPACT_ATOMS: atom_id res chain seq x y z
N MET A 1 -9.32 -2.90 -21.78
CA MET A 1 -8.05 -3.60 -21.46
C MET A 1 -7.19 -2.58 -20.75
N ALA A 2 -7.07 -2.67 -19.42
CA ALA A 2 -6.32 -1.70 -18.63
C ALA A 2 -4.87 -1.70 -19.13
N ILE A 3 -4.43 -0.61 -19.73
CA ILE A 3 -3.01 -0.44 -20.08
C ILE A 3 -2.29 -0.41 -18.74
N ARG A 4 -1.52 -1.46 -18.44
CA ARG A 4 -0.65 -1.52 -17.26
C ARG A 4 0.50 -0.52 -17.46
N HIS A 5 0.26 0.72 -17.01
CA HIS A 5 1.17 1.87 -17.06
C HIS A 5 2.42 1.74 -16.20
N ALA A 6 2.46 0.70 -15.39
CA ALA A 6 3.62 -0.03 -14.94
C ALA A 6 4.70 -0.32 -16.03
N THR A 7 4.74 0.33 -17.19
CA THR A 7 5.68 0.04 -18.28
C THR A 7 6.42 1.29 -18.82
N LEU A 8 6.16 2.48 -18.29
CA LEU A 8 6.73 3.74 -18.82
C LEU A 8 7.98 4.22 -18.04
N PRO A 9 9.03 4.77 -18.72
CA PRO A 9 10.20 5.39 -18.09
C PRO A 9 9.84 6.56 -17.17
N LEU A 10 10.73 7.06 -16.31
CA LEU A 10 10.44 8.25 -15.48
C LEU A 10 10.03 9.45 -16.35
N TRP A 11 9.25 10.40 -15.80
CA TRP A 11 8.73 11.56 -16.54
C TRP A 11 9.78 12.30 -17.41
N GLN A 12 11.00 12.47 -16.89
CA GLN A 12 12.09 13.14 -17.60
C GLN A 12 12.60 12.37 -18.83
N GLU A 13 12.45 11.05 -18.82
CA GLU A 13 12.90 10.13 -19.86
C GLU A 13 11.80 9.85 -20.89
N LYS A 14 10.54 10.25 -20.61
CA LYS A 14 9.41 10.05 -21.52
C LYS A 14 9.51 10.95 -22.76
N ASN A 15 9.29 10.35 -23.93
CA ASN A 15 9.02 11.07 -25.18
C ASN A 15 7.63 11.74 -25.14
N SER A 16 7.31 12.57 -26.14
CA SER A 16 6.05 13.34 -26.17
C SER A 16 4.78 12.48 -26.16
N GLU A 17 4.81 11.29 -26.79
CA GLU A 17 3.70 10.35 -26.81
C GLU A 17 3.51 9.70 -25.45
N GLN A 18 4.60 9.18 -24.86
CA GLN A 18 4.59 8.60 -23.51
C GLN A 18 4.14 9.60 -22.43
N LYS A 19 4.54 10.87 -22.56
CA LYS A 19 4.07 11.96 -21.68
C LYS A 19 2.58 12.19 -21.83
N ARG A 20 2.06 12.16 -23.07
CA ARG A 20 0.62 12.29 -23.33
C ARG A 20 -0.16 11.18 -22.64
N THR A 21 0.21 9.93 -22.89
CA THR A 21 -0.47 8.75 -22.34
C THR A 21 -0.44 8.77 -20.81
N TYR A 22 0.69 9.14 -20.21
CA TYR A 22 0.79 9.28 -18.75
C TYR A 22 -0.14 10.36 -18.18
N LEU A 23 -0.22 11.52 -18.83
CA LEU A 23 -1.12 12.60 -18.39
C LEU A 23 -2.60 12.22 -18.57
N GLU A 24 -2.94 11.54 -19.66
CA GLU A 24 -4.30 11.02 -19.90
C GLU A 24 -4.69 10.01 -18.81
N GLN A 25 -3.78 9.13 -18.39
CA GLN A 25 -4.01 8.19 -17.30
C GLN A 25 -4.13 8.91 -15.94
N LEU A 26 -3.22 9.83 -15.61
CA LEU A 26 -3.31 10.61 -14.38
C LEU A 26 -4.63 11.38 -14.30
N TRP A 27 -5.09 11.92 -15.43
CA TRP A 27 -6.38 12.58 -15.54
C TRP A 27 -7.52 11.58 -15.30
N HIS A 28 -7.50 10.42 -15.97
CA HIS A 28 -8.50 9.38 -15.78
C HIS A 28 -8.62 8.97 -14.31
N ASP A 29 -7.50 8.63 -13.68
CA ASP A 29 -7.44 8.25 -12.27
C ASP A 29 -7.94 9.37 -11.36
N LEU A 30 -7.58 10.64 -11.64
CA LEU A 30 -8.08 11.80 -10.91
C LEU A 30 -9.60 11.90 -10.98
N THR A 31 -10.21 11.61 -12.14
CA THR A 31 -11.68 11.64 -12.27
C THR A 31 -12.37 10.56 -11.44
N ILE A 32 -11.72 9.40 -11.24
CA ILE A 32 -12.22 8.34 -10.36
C ILE A 32 -12.20 8.83 -8.91
N TYR A 33 -11.08 9.38 -8.44
CA TYR A 33 -10.99 9.96 -7.10
C TYR A 33 -12.00 11.08 -6.89
N ALA A 34 -12.10 12.02 -7.84
CA ALA A 34 -13.04 13.13 -7.74
C ALA A 34 -14.49 12.63 -7.63
N ARG A 35 -14.87 11.60 -8.39
CA ARG A 35 -16.21 10.98 -8.29
C ARG A 35 -16.43 10.32 -6.93
N HIS A 36 -15.49 9.51 -6.45
CA HIS A 36 -15.60 8.86 -5.13
C HIS A 36 -15.69 9.87 -3.98
N LYS A 37 -15.18 11.08 -4.18
CA LYS A 37 -15.18 12.17 -3.19
C LYS A 37 -16.26 13.22 -3.43
N GLU A 38 -17.15 13.01 -4.41
CA GLU A 38 -18.18 13.99 -4.81
C GLU A 38 -17.58 15.39 -5.07
N PHE A 39 -16.35 15.44 -5.57
CA PHE A 39 -15.61 16.67 -5.84
C PHE A 39 -15.83 17.12 -7.29
N GLU A 40 -16.33 18.33 -7.49
CA GLU A 40 -16.49 18.90 -8.83
C GLU A 40 -15.15 19.40 -9.40
N LEU A 41 -14.72 18.79 -10.50
CA LEU A 41 -13.60 19.30 -11.29
C LEU A 41 -14.09 20.49 -12.15
N GLU A 42 -13.31 21.58 -12.20
CA GLU A 42 -13.67 22.81 -12.92
C GLU A 42 -13.97 22.55 -14.41
N GLN A 43 -15.02 23.18 -14.95
CA GLN A 43 -15.43 23.02 -16.36
C GLN A 43 -14.32 23.46 -17.33
N GLY A 44 -14.09 22.68 -18.40
CA GLY A 44 -13.04 22.93 -19.40
C GLY A 44 -11.74 22.16 -19.17
N SER A 45 -11.65 21.38 -18.10
CA SER A 45 -10.52 20.52 -17.77
C SER A 45 -10.46 19.18 -18.53
N GLY A 46 -11.35 18.97 -19.51
CA GLY A 46 -11.47 17.72 -20.26
C GLY A 46 -10.20 17.31 -21.03
N ILE A 47 -10.05 15.99 -21.22
CA ILE A 47 -8.91 15.30 -21.87
C ILE A 47 -8.50 15.91 -23.23
N ASN A 48 -9.44 16.52 -23.95
CA ASN A 48 -9.25 16.96 -25.34
C ASN A 48 -8.16 18.04 -25.54
N PHE A 49 -7.56 18.59 -24.48
CA PHE A 49 -6.47 19.56 -24.55
C PHE A 49 -5.22 19.18 -23.73
N ILE A 50 -5.06 17.92 -23.31
CA ILE A 50 -3.85 17.49 -22.59
C ILE A 50 -2.63 17.65 -23.50
N ARG A 51 -1.83 18.67 -23.23
CA ARG A 51 -0.54 18.89 -23.88
C ARG A 51 0.53 18.10 -23.15
N SER A 52 1.42 17.43 -23.88
CA SER A 52 2.54 16.64 -23.34
C SER A 52 3.64 17.51 -22.72
N ASN A 53 3.33 18.32 -21.71
CA ASN A 53 4.27 19.26 -21.10
C ASN A 53 4.15 19.33 -19.57
N GLU A 54 5.17 19.95 -18.97
CA GLU A 54 5.31 20.11 -17.53
C GLU A 54 4.17 20.92 -16.89
N THR A 55 3.67 21.92 -17.60
CA THR A 55 2.57 22.76 -17.11
C THR A 55 1.31 21.93 -16.91
N THR A 56 0.97 21.07 -17.87
CA THR A 56 -0.19 20.17 -17.75
C THR A 56 0.00 19.17 -16.61
N LEU A 57 1.20 18.59 -16.44
CA LEU A 57 1.50 17.73 -15.29
C LEU A 57 1.24 18.46 -13.96
N LYS A 58 1.81 19.66 -13.80
CA LYS A 58 1.64 20.47 -12.58
C LYS A 58 0.18 20.81 -12.31
N THR A 59 -0.59 21.13 -13.34
CA THR A 59 -2.03 21.39 -13.21
C THR A 59 -2.77 20.17 -12.67
N ILE A 60 -2.54 18.98 -13.25
CA ILE A 60 -3.17 17.74 -12.80
C ILE A 60 -2.77 17.43 -11.35
N LEU A 61 -1.48 17.51 -11.00
CA LEU A 61 -1.01 17.26 -9.64
C LEU A 61 -1.59 18.27 -8.63
N ASN A 62 -1.78 19.54 -9.01
CA ASN A 62 -2.47 20.52 -8.17
C ASN A 62 -3.95 20.15 -7.93
N MET A 63 -4.62 19.52 -8.90
CA MET A 63 -5.98 19.03 -8.69
C MET A 63 -5.99 17.81 -7.76
N TYR A 64 -5.05 16.88 -7.90
CA TYR A 64 -4.87 15.80 -6.91
C TYR A 64 -4.72 16.35 -5.48
N ARG A 65 -3.91 17.39 -5.28
CA ARG A 65 -3.76 18.05 -3.96
C ARG A 65 -5.08 18.53 -3.38
N ARG A 66 -5.98 19.03 -4.21
CA ARG A 66 -7.30 19.54 -3.79
C ARG A 66 -8.26 18.39 -3.50
N VAL A 67 -8.33 17.42 -4.41
CA VAL A 67 -9.24 16.27 -4.32
C VAL A 67 -8.90 15.36 -3.13
N LEU A 68 -7.61 15.14 -2.87
CA LEU A 68 -7.11 14.25 -1.82
C LEU A 68 -6.57 14.99 -0.59
N LEU A 69 -6.93 16.27 -0.41
CA LEU A 69 -6.39 17.11 0.67
C LEU A 69 -6.63 16.47 2.04
N LYS A 70 -7.88 16.08 2.31
CA LYS A 70 -8.30 15.53 3.60
C LYS A 70 -7.55 14.24 3.92
N GLU A 71 -7.49 13.33 2.96
CA GLU A 71 -6.85 12.02 3.07
C GLU A 71 -5.35 12.16 3.25
N THR A 72 -4.72 13.05 2.49
CA THR A 72 -3.29 13.36 2.61
C THR A 72 -2.95 13.92 3.99
N GLU A 73 -3.77 14.84 4.52
CA GLU A 73 -3.55 15.37 5.87
C GLU A 73 -3.79 14.33 6.97
N GLN A 74 -4.76 13.42 6.79
CA GLN A 74 -4.94 12.28 7.68
C GLN A 74 -3.70 11.38 7.70
N VAL A 75 -3.15 11.03 6.54
CA VAL A 75 -1.92 10.23 6.45
C VAL A 75 -0.73 10.96 7.09
N LYS A 76 -0.57 12.26 6.84
CA LYS A 76 0.49 13.07 7.49
C LYS A 76 0.34 13.05 9.01
N ASN A 77 -0.88 13.17 9.53
CA ASN A 77 -1.14 13.14 10.96
C ASN A 77 -0.80 11.78 11.57
N ILE A 78 -1.17 10.68 10.88
CA ILE A 78 -0.79 9.32 11.27
C ILE A 78 0.74 9.23 11.36
N LEU A 79 1.45 9.56 10.29
CA LEU A 79 2.92 9.46 10.22
C LEU A 79 3.63 10.31 11.29
N LYS A 80 3.18 11.55 11.50
CA LYS A 80 3.81 12.46 12.48
C LYS A 80 3.60 12.03 13.94
N SER A 81 2.54 11.31 14.23
CA SER A 81 2.22 10.85 15.58
C SER A 81 2.48 9.36 15.80
N HIS A 82 3.00 8.66 14.78
CA HIS A 82 3.34 7.25 14.87
C HIS A 82 4.63 7.04 15.67
N PRO A 83 4.61 6.25 16.75
CA PRO A 83 5.80 5.96 17.53
C PRO A 83 6.66 4.90 16.83
N ALA A 84 7.75 5.32 16.19
CA ALA A 84 8.71 4.39 15.59
C ALA A 84 9.33 3.46 16.65
N ALA A 85 9.35 2.16 16.38
CA ALA A 85 9.95 1.16 17.26
C ALA A 85 11.47 1.05 17.09
N ASP A 86 12.00 1.43 15.93
CA ASP A 86 13.43 1.43 15.63
C ASP A 86 13.79 2.47 14.56
N ASN A 87 15.09 2.62 14.30
CA ASN A 87 15.62 3.55 13.29
C ASN A 87 15.11 3.23 11.87
N ASN A 88 14.89 1.96 11.54
CA ASN A 88 14.42 1.55 10.21
C ASN A 88 12.98 2.05 9.97
N GLU A 89 12.13 1.98 10.99
CA GLU A 89 10.77 2.51 10.92
C GLU A 89 10.78 4.04 10.87
N GLU A 90 11.64 4.67 11.67
CA GLU A 90 11.80 6.12 11.64
C GLU A 90 12.23 6.63 10.26
N GLU A 91 13.18 5.94 9.61
CA GLU A 91 13.59 6.21 8.23
C GLU A 91 12.44 5.98 7.23
N SER A 92 11.67 4.92 7.43
CA SER A 92 10.48 4.63 6.61
C SER A 92 9.44 5.74 6.71
N ILE A 93 9.14 6.21 7.92
CA ILE A 93 8.21 7.33 8.17
C ILE A 93 8.72 8.61 7.50
N LYS A 94 10.00 8.95 7.67
CA LYS A 94 10.63 10.12 7.03
C LYS A 94 10.54 10.03 5.51
N LYS A 95 10.81 8.85 4.95
CA LYS A 95 10.73 8.60 3.51
C LYS A 95 9.31 8.78 2.99
N THR A 96 8.33 8.21 3.68
CA THR A 96 6.90 8.32 3.34
C THR A 96 6.43 9.77 3.41
N LEU A 97 6.77 10.51 4.48
CA LEU A 97 6.45 11.93 4.60
C LEU A 97 7.06 12.75 3.46
N SER A 98 8.34 12.55 3.16
CA SER A 98 9.02 13.25 2.08
C SER A 98 8.38 13.00 0.72
N LEU A 99 7.99 11.76 0.42
CA LEU A 99 7.29 11.45 -0.83
C LEU A 99 5.90 12.08 -0.87
N LEU A 100 5.16 12.08 0.24
CA LEU A 100 3.81 12.64 0.33
C LEU A 100 3.77 14.17 0.17
N GLU A 101 4.81 14.86 0.64
CA GLU A 101 4.95 16.32 0.46
C GLU A 101 5.15 16.69 -1.02
N ASN A 102 5.85 15.84 -1.77
CA ASN A 102 6.22 16.13 -3.15
C ASN A 102 5.24 15.53 -4.18
N ASN A 103 4.49 14.48 -3.80
CA ASN A 103 3.64 13.71 -4.72
C ASN A 103 2.22 13.59 -4.14
N PRO A 104 1.25 14.33 -4.68
CA PRO A 104 -0.11 14.36 -4.14
C PRO A 104 -0.98 13.17 -4.54
N ASN A 105 -0.48 12.29 -5.40
CA ASN A 105 -1.19 11.14 -5.95
C ASN A 105 -0.65 9.81 -5.41
N LEU A 106 -0.07 9.76 -4.21
CA LEU A 106 0.51 8.52 -3.65
C LEU A 106 -0.49 7.38 -3.44
N PHE A 107 -1.79 7.64 -3.38
CA PHE A 107 -2.80 6.57 -3.37
C PHE A 107 -2.94 5.85 -4.72
N ASN A 108 -2.36 6.40 -5.78
CA ASN A 108 -2.41 5.86 -7.12
C ASN A 108 -1.14 5.05 -7.39
N MET A 109 -1.29 3.76 -7.71
CA MET A 109 -0.16 2.90 -8.04
C MET A 109 0.69 3.39 -9.21
N ASN A 110 0.13 4.24 -10.08
CA ASN A 110 0.83 4.86 -11.21
C ASN A 110 1.73 6.05 -10.80
N CYS A 111 1.82 6.39 -9.51
CA CYS A 111 2.74 7.42 -9.04
C CYS A 111 4.19 6.92 -9.12
N GLU A 112 4.96 7.44 -10.09
CA GLU A 112 6.29 6.92 -10.43
C GLU A 112 7.29 6.85 -9.26
N PRO A 113 7.37 7.84 -8.35
CA PRO A 113 8.30 7.77 -7.23
C PRO A 113 7.93 6.68 -6.21
N GLY A 114 6.67 6.25 -6.19
CA GLY A 114 6.13 5.27 -5.26
C GLY A 114 4.69 5.55 -4.89
N HIS A 115 4.09 4.65 -4.12
CA HIS A 115 2.68 4.73 -3.77
C HIS A 115 2.38 3.97 -2.47
N PHE A 116 1.22 4.22 -1.89
CA PHE A 116 0.77 3.57 -0.67
C PHE A 116 0.30 2.15 -0.92
N THR A 117 0.64 1.27 0.03
CA THR A 117 0.11 -0.08 0.15
C THR A 117 -0.48 -0.28 1.54
N GLY A 118 -1.45 -1.18 1.64
CA GLY A 118 -2.04 -1.62 2.90
C GLY A 118 -1.79 -3.11 3.06
N SER A 119 -1.23 -3.49 4.21
CA SER A 119 -0.89 -4.89 4.50
C SER A 119 -1.32 -5.28 5.90
N ALA A 120 -1.57 -6.57 6.15
CA ALA A 120 -1.92 -7.07 7.46
C ALA A 120 -1.26 -8.39 7.82
N LEU A 121 -0.79 -8.46 9.07
CA LEU A 121 -0.44 -9.72 9.71
C LEU A 121 -1.72 -10.39 10.22
N VAL A 122 -2.03 -11.58 9.71
CA VAL A 122 -3.21 -12.35 10.14
C VAL A 122 -2.87 -13.22 11.34
N VAL A 123 -3.69 -13.14 12.37
CA VAL A 123 -3.55 -13.87 13.63
C VAL A 123 -4.84 -14.63 13.92
N ASP A 124 -4.72 -15.91 14.28
CA ASP A 124 -5.81 -16.65 14.87
C ASP A 124 -6.10 -16.10 16.27
N ALA A 125 -7.28 -15.50 16.43
CA ALA A 125 -7.63 -14.76 17.64
C ALA A 125 -7.78 -15.65 18.89
N THR A 126 -7.94 -16.96 18.71
CA THR A 126 -8.08 -17.92 19.81
C THR A 126 -6.73 -18.47 20.25
N SER A 127 -5.85 -18.79 19.31
CA SER A 127 -4.58 -19.48 19.57
C SER A 127 -3.34 -18.60 19.51
N GLY A 128 -3.45 -17.38 18.96
CA GLY A 128 -2.30 -16.49 18.73
C GLY A 128 -1.36 -16.96 17.61
N ILE A 129 -1.83 -17.87 16.75
CA ILE A 129 -1.07 -18.36 15.60
C ILE A 129 -1.09 -17.34 14.48
N VAL A 130 0.09 -17.00 13.97
CA VAL A 130 0.31 -16.08 12.86
C VAL A 130 0.34 -16.84 11.54
N LEU A 131 -0.31 -16.29 10.52
CA LEU A 131 -0.22 -16.80 9.14
C LEU A 131 0.71 -15.93 8.31
N LEU A 132 1.66 -16.57 7.64
CA LEU A 132 2.50 -15.96 6.62
C LEU A 132 2.35 -16.72 5.31
N HIS A 133 2.59 -16.05 4.19
CA HIS A 133 2.67 -16.69 2.88
C HIS A 133 4.08 -16.62 2.29
N LEU A 134 4.45 -17.64 1.52
CA LEU A 134 5.62 -17.59 0.65
C LEU A 134 5.18 -16.92 -0.65
N HIS A 135 5.58 -15.67 -0.85
CA HIS A 135 5.16 -14.89 -2.01
C HIS A 135 5.88 -15.36 -3.29
N LYS A 136 5.11 -15.82 -4.28
CA LYS A 136 5.60 -16.53 -5.48
C LYS A 136 6.60 -15.75 -6.31
N LYS A 137 6.43 -14.42 -6.43
CA LYS A 137 7.31 -13.59 -7.26
C LYS A 137 8.57 -13.14 -6.52
N LEU A 138 8.51 -13.09 -5.19
CA LEU A 138 9.58 -12.52 -4.37
C LEU A 138 10.42 -13.60 -3.69
N ASP A 139 9.91 -14.83 -3.60
CA ASP A 139 10.53 -15.95 -2.87
C ASP A 139 10.88 -15.56 -1.43
N LYS A 140 9.90 -14.91 -0.77
CA LYS A 140 10.01 -14.40 0.60
C LYS A 140 8.76 -14.71 1.40
N TRP A 141 8.94 -14.95 2.69
CA TRP A 141 7.83 -15.01 3.63
C TRP A 141 7.37 -13.61 3.98
N LEU A 142 6.07 -13.34 3.81
CA LEU A 142 5.47 -12.03 3.98
C LEU A 142 4.11 -12.13 4.69
N GLN A 143 3.67 -10.97 5.18
CA GLN A 143 2.26 -10.70 5.48
C GLN A 143 1.48 -10.49 4.17
N PHE A 144 0.14 -10.50 4.25
CA PHE A 144 -0.75 -10.26 3.12
C PHE A 144 -0.95 -8.77 2.87
N GLY A 145 -1.22 -8.34 1.64
CA GLY A 145 -1.42 -6.93 1.34
C GLY A 145 -1.15 -6.54 -0.10
N GLY A 146 -1.52 -5.32 -0.44
CA GLY A 146 -1.46 -4.85 -1.81
C GLY A 146 -1.71 -3.36 -1.99
N HIS A 147 -2.05 -2.99 -3.22
CA HIS A 147 -2.16 -1.59 -3.64
C HIS A 147 -3.48 -0.97 -3.23
N ALA A 148 -3.51 0.35 -3.07
CA ALA A 148 -4.73 1.02 -2.62
C ALA A 148 -5.91 0.96 -3.63
N GLU A 149 -5.66 0.81 -4.93
CA GLU A 149 -6.70 0.75 -5.98
C GLU A 149 -7.80 1.83 -5.83
N TYR A 150 -7.40 3.10 -5.72
CA TYR A 150 -8.29 4.25 -5.50
C TYR A 150 -8.94 4.36 -4.12
N GLU A 151 -8.77 3.37 -3.26
CA GLU A 151 -9.16 3.45 -1.86
C GLU A 151 -8.19 4.34 -1.09
N THR A 152 -8.73 5.16 -0.20
CA THR A 152 -7.93 6.15 0.55
C THR A 152 -7.84 5.84 2.03
N ASN A 153 -8.59 4.86 2.51
CA ASN A 153 -8.43 4.32 3.86
C ASN A 153 -7.50 3.10 3.79
N LEU A 154 -6.27 3.25 4.29
CA LEU A 154 -5.25 2.21 4.16
C LEU A 154 -5.53 0.98 5.04
N PHE A 155 -6.38 1.10 6.07
CA PHE A 155 -6.88 -0.07 6.79
C PHE A 155 -7.81 -0.89 5.90
N ASP A 156 -8.74 -0.24 5.20
CA ASP A 156 -9.68 -0.92 4.33
C ASP A 156 -8.96 -1.59 3.14
N VAL A 157 -7.89 -0.96 2.62
CA VAL A 157 -6.96 -1.59 1.66
C VAL A 157 -6.37 -2.88 2.23
N ALA A 158 -5.77 -2.82 3.42
CA ALA A 158 -5.17 -3.99 4.04
C ALA A 158 -6.18 -5.11 4.28
N LEU A 159 -7.40 -4.75 4.71
CA LEU A 159 -8.49 -5.69 4.91
C LEU A 159 -8.88 -6.36 3.60
N ARG A 160 -9.19 -5.59 2.55
CA ARG A 160 -9.60 -6.09 1.23
C ARG A 160 -8.56 -7.03 0.63
N GLU A 161 -7.31 -6.60 0.54
CA GLU A 161 -6.22 -7.39 -0.03
C GLU A 161 -6.03 -8.70 0.75
N THR A 162 -6.06 -8.64 2.08
CA THR A 162 -5.98 -9.84 2.91
C THR A 162 -7.17 -10.79 2.68
N GLN A 163 -8.39 -10.26 2.51
CA GLN A 163 -9.56 -11.08 2.19
C GLN A 163 -9.42 -11.75 0.81
N GLU A 164 -8.94 -11.03 -0.18
CA GLU A 164 -8.75 -11.54 -1.55
C GLU A 164 -7.67 -12.63 -1.60
N GLU A 165 -6.56 -12.44 -0.88
CA GLU A 165 -5.45 -13.39 -0.88
C GLU A 165 -5.70 -14.63 -0.01
N THR A 166 -6.48 -14.51 1.07
CA THR A 166 -6.70 -15.62 2.02
C THR A 166 -8.08 -16.29 1.88
N GLY A 167 -9.05 -15.62 1.28
CA GLY A 167 -10.45 -16.04 1.25
C GLY A 167 -11.19 -15.92 2.60
N LEU A 168 -10.59 -15.30 3.62
CA LEU A 168 -11.22 -15.14 4.94
C LEU A 168 -12.23 -14.00 4.95
N ALA A 169 -13.50 -14.29 5.24
CA ALA A 169 -14.55 -13.27 5.36
C ALA A 169 -14.75 -12.76 6.80
N ASP A 170 -14.12 -13.39 7.80
CA ASP A 170 -14.30 -13.09 9.23
C ASP A 170 -13.14 -12.29 9.84
N LEU A 171 -12.38 -11.57 9.01
CA LEU A 171 -11.28 -10.72 9.46
C LEU A 171 -11.80 -9.51 10.24
N PHE A 172 -11.15 -9.19 11.36
CA PHE A 172 -11.44 -8.01 12.17
C PHE A 172 -10.15 -7.38 12.70
N ASN A 173 -10.19 -6.10 13.09
CA ASN A 173 -9.02 -5.44 13.64
C ASN A 173 -8.71 -5.94 15.07
N MET A 174 -7.46 -6.33 15.32
CA MET A 174 -6.98 -6.71 16.66
C MET A 174 -6.39 -5.53 17.45
N ALA A 175 -6.16 -4.39 16.80
CA ALA A 175 -5.72 -3.18 17.47
C ALA A 175 -6.84 -2.58 18.36
N PRO A 176 -6.49 -1.86 19.43
CA PRO A 176 -7.48 -1.16 20.27
C PRO A 176 -8.40 -0.23 19.46
N ASP A 177 -9.66 -0.05 19.91
CA ASP A 177 -10.68 0.72 19.19
C ASP A 177 -10.26 2.18 18.89
N ASP A 178 -9.52 2.82 19.80
CA ASP A 178 -8.99 4.18 19.63
C ASP A 178 -7.86 4.26 18.58
N GLN A 179 -7.39 3.10 18.09
CA GLN A 179 -6.37 2.92 17.07
C GLN A 179 -6.88 2.14 15.85
N ALA A 180 -8.20 1.94 15.71
CA ALA A 180 -8.77 1.05 14.69
C ALA A 180 -8.39 1.38 13.23
N ASN A 181 -8.03 2.63 12.93
CA ASN A 181 -7.55 3.04 11.59
C ASN A 181 -6.08 3.44 11.59
N ARG A 182 -5.30 3.03 12.60
CA ARG A 182 -3.89 3.36 12.73
C ARG A 182 -3.05 2.12 12.44
N PRO A 183 -2.02 2.24 11.58
CA PRO A 183 -1.10 1.15 11.35
C PRO A 183 -0.31 0.88 12.63
N ILE A 184 0.03 -0.38 12.85
CA ILE A 184 0.92 -0.77 13.94
C ILE A 184 2.39 -0.66 13.50
N ASP A 185 2.65 -0.73 12.20
CA ASP A 185 3.98 -0.62 11.61
C ASP A 185 3.96 0.19 10.30
N ILE A 186 5.01 0.97 10.07
CA ILE A 186 5.24 1.67 8.80
C ILE A 186 6.54 1.16 8.18
N ASP A 187 6.47 0.81 6.90
CA ASP A 187 7.64 0.40 6.14
C ASP A 187 7.71 1.13 4.80
N ALA A 188 8.92 1.48 4.39
CA ALA A 188 9.18 1.98 3.05
C ALA A 188 10.24 1.09 2.43
N HIS A 189 9.86 0.33 1.40
CA HIS A 189 10.78 -0.57 0.71
C HIS A 189 10.74 -0.35 -0.79
N LEU A 190 11.87 -0.67 -1.40
CA LEU A 190 12.16 -0.32 -2.78
C LEU A 190 11.89 -1.51 -3.67
N ILE A 191 10.95 -1.35 -4.59
CA ILE A 191 10.67 -2.33 -5.62
C ILE A 191 11.66 -2.15 -6.76
N PRO A 192 12.45 -3.18 -7.12
CA PRO A 192 13.38 -3.09 -8.23
C PRO A 192 12.62 -2.93 -9.55
N ALA A 193 13.27 -2.31 -10.54
CA ALA A 193 12.69 -2.22 -11.88
C ALA A 193 12.47 -3.64 -12.46
N GLY A 194 11.31 -3.89 -13.05
CA GLY A 194 10.96 -5.22 -13.56
C GLY A 194 9.61 -5.24 -14.27
N LYS A 195 9.45 -6.13 -15.27
CA LYS A 195 8.21 -6.28 -16.06
C LYS A 195 7.68 -4.96 -16.67
N GLY A 196 8.58 -4.03 -16.96
CA GLY A 196 8.28 -2.69 -17.47
C GLY A 196 8.24 -1.60 -16.41
N GLU A 197 8.14 -1.94 -15.13
CA GLU A 197 7.97 -0.96 -14.07
C GLU A 197 9.31 -0.30 -13.76
N PRO A 198 9.38 1.04 -13.71
CA PRO A 198 10.55 1.69 -13.16
C PRO A 198 10.66 1.31 -11.68
N LYS A 199 11.88 1.38 -11.17
CA LYS A 199 12.14 1.23 -9.75
C LYS A 199 11.35 2.29 -8.96
N HIS A 200 10.59 1.87 -7.96
CA HIS A 200 9.70 2.75 -7.19
C HIS A 200 9.56 2.30 -5.73
N TRP A 201 9.02 3.15 -4.87
CA TRP A 201 8.79 2.82 -3.47
C TRP A 201 7.39 2.25 -3.23
N HIS A 202 7.30 1.18 -2.46
CA HIS A 202 6.09 0.84 -1.72
C HIS A 202 6.16 1.48 -0.34
N LEU A 203 5.11 2.21 0.01
CA LEU A 203 4.96 2.93 1.27
C LEU A 203 3.85 2.23 2.06
N ASP A 204 4.26 1.26 2.87
CA ASP A 204 3.40 0.22 3.40
C ASP A 204 2.91 0.55 4.80
N PHE A 205 1.58 0.58 4.95
CA PHE A 205 0.87 0.80 6.20
C PHE A 205 0.36 -0.54 6.68
N ARG A 206 0.90 -1.01 7.80
CA ARG A 206 0.73 -2.40 8.23
C ARG A 206 -0.12 -2.51 9.47
N PHE A 207 -1.06 -3.44 9.43
CA PHE A 207 -2.05 -3.69 10.47
C PHE A 207 -1.94 -5.11 11.01
N VAL A 208 -2.73 -5.42 12.03
CA VAL A 208 -2.91 -6.77 12.55
C VAL A 208 -4.39 -7.12 12.51
N LEU A 209 -4.72 -8.21 11.83
CA LEU A 209 -6.08 -8.69 11.68
C LEU A 209 -6.25 -10.03 12.38
N GLY A 210 -7.36 -10.17 13.10
CA GLY A 210 -7.79 -11.38 13.77
C GLY A 210 -8.76 -12.18 12.91
N THR A 211 -8.74 -13.50 13.06
CA THR A 211 -9.75 -14.42 12.51
C THR A 211 -9.98 -15.57 13.48
N ASN A 212 -11.17 -16.18 13.44
CA ASN A 212 -11.45 -17.44 14.13
C ASN A 212 -11.48 -18.64 13.16
N SER A 213 -11.15 -18.40 11.89
CA SER A 213 -11.25 -19.35 10.79
C SER A 213 -9.89 -19.68 10.16
N LEU A 214 -8.77 -19.43 10.85
CA LEU A 214 -7.43 -19.63 10.28
C LEU A 214 -7.18 -21.07 9.82
N GLY A 215 -7.79 -22.05 10.50
CA GLY A 215 -7.73 -23.47 10.12
C GLY A 215 -8.39 -23.80 8.78
N LYS A 216 -9.21 -22.91 8.21
CA LYS A 216 -9.90 -23.10 6.92
C LYS A 216 -9.13 -22.52 5.73
N VAL A 217 -8.07 -21.75 5.98
CA VAL A 217 -7.29 -21.09 4.93
C VAL A 217 -6.42 -22.09 4.19
N SER A 218 -6.48 -22.06 2.85
CA SER A 218 -5.65 -22.86 1.95
C SER A 218 -4.98 -21.96 0.91
N VAL A 219 -3.80 -22.35 0.45
CA VAL A 219 -3.08 -21.66 -0.63
C VAL A 219 -3.69 -21.93 -2.01
N ASP A 220 -4.57 -22.93 -2.11
CA ASP A 220 -5.17 -23.36 -3.37
C ASP A 220 -5.98 -22.24 -4.04
N GLY A 221 -5.73 -22.01 -5.33
CA GLY A 221 -6.41 -20.99 -6.12
C GLY A 221 -5.83 -19.57 -5.98
N THR A 222 -4.85 -19.35 -5.10
CA THR A 222 -4.18 -18.06 -4.98
C THR A 222 -3.22 -17.82 -6.16
N GLN A 223 -3.13 -16.58 -6.64
CA GLN A 223 -2.22 -16.20 -7.73
C GLN A 223 -0.85 -15.69 -7.21
N GLU A 224 -0.85 -15.18 -5.99
CA GLU A 224 0.27 -14.44 -5.36
C GLU A 224 1.15 -15.36 -4.50
N SER A 225 0.59 -16.46 -4.00
CA SER A 225 1.20 -17.29 -2.95
C SER A 225 1.61 -18.65 -3.46
N GLU A 226 2.77 -19.12 -3.01
CA GLU A 226 3.27 -20.49 -3.27
C GLU A 226 2.98 -21.42 -2.10
N ASN A 227 3.03 -20.92 -0.86
CA ASN A 227 2.69 -21.69 0.33
C ASN A 227 2.12 -20.78 1.42
N PHE A 228 1.34 -21.35 2.34
CA PHE A 228 0.92 -20.74 3.60
C PHE A 228 1.46 -21.53 4.77
N GLU A 229 2.02 -20.83 5.75
CA GLU A 229 2.58 -21.47 6.95
C GLU A 229 2.10 -20.74 8.20
N ARG A 230 1.89 -21.53 9.25
CA ARG A 230 1.31 -21.11 10.52
C ARG A 230 2.37 -21.18 11.60
N PHE A 231 2.57 -20.09 12.31
CA PHE A 231 3.62 -19.95 13.30
C PHE A 231 3.08 -19.44 14.62
N GLU A 232 3.60 -19.95 15.73
CA GLU A 232 3.61 -19.18 16.97
C GLU A 232 4.49 -17.93 16.78
N PHE A 233 4.15 -16.82 17.43
CA PHE A 233 4.90 -15.56 17.32
C PHE A 233 6.41 -15.73 17.51
N ASP A 234 6.84 -16.42 18.57
CA ASP A 234 8.28 -16.58 18.86
C ASP A 234 8.99 -17.42 17.81
N ARG A 235 8.31 -18.42 17.25
CA ARG A 235 8.84 -19.23 16.16
C ARG A 235 8.93 -18.45 14.86
N ALA A 236 7.96 -17.60 14.56
CA ALA A 236 8.00 -16.70 13.41
C ALA A 236 9.18 -15.73 13.52
N ILE A 237 9.36 -15.08 14.68
CA ILE A 237 10.47 -14.16 14.95
C ILE A 237 11.83 -14.85 14.82
N ALA A 238 11.92 -16.12 15.22
CA ALA A 238 13.12 -16.93 15.14
C ALA A 238 13.32 -17.59 13.76
N PHE A 239 12.52 -17.26 12.74
CA PHE A 239 12.64 -17.87 11.42
C PHE A 239 13.81 -17.28 10.61
N VAL A 240 15.02 -17.56 11.07
CA VAL A 240 16.29 -16.97 10.60
C VAL A 240 16.49 -17.19 9.10
N GLY A 241 16.84 -16.12 8.40
CA GLY A 241 17.15 -16.14 6.96
C GLY A 241 15.93 -16.29 6.06
N LYS A 242 14.71 -16.32 6.61
CA LYS A 242 13.45 -16.48 5.87
C LYS A 242 12.52 -15.28 6.00
N ILE A 243 12.64 -14.51 7.08
CA ILE A 243 12.01 -13.20 7.24
C ILE A 243 13.07 -12.11 7.40
N ASP A 244 12.78 -10.91 6.91
CA ASP A 244 13.66 -9.76 7.09
C ASP A 244 13.39 -9.01 8.41
N GLN A 245 14.20 -7.98 8.69
CA GLN A 245 14.06 -7.19 9.93
C GLN A 245 12.74 -6.43 9.99
N SER A 246 12.20 -6.02 8.84
CA SER A 246 10.97 -5.25 8.76
C SER A 246 9.77 -6.12 9.14
N LEU A 247 9.66 -7.32 8.58
CA LEU A 247 8.64 -8.29 8.97
C LEU A 247 8.81 -8.75 10.42
N LYS A 248 10.06 -8.96 10.88
CA LYS A 248 10.32 -9.30 12.29
C LYS A 248 9.78 -8.22 13.25
N ARG A 249 9.98 -6.93 12.92
CA ARG A 249 9.45 -5.81 13.70
C ARG A 249 7.92 -5.81 13.72
N LEU A 250 7.27 -6.03 12.58
CA LEU A 250 5.80 -6.16 12.48
C LEU A 250 5.29 -7.26 13.42
N ILE A 251 5.88 -8.47 13.35
CA ILE A 251 5.47 -9.62 14.17
C ILE A 251 5.66 -9.31 15.67
N GLN A 252 6.76 -8.67 16.06
CA GLN A 252 7.00 -8.28 17.45
C GLN A 252 5.98 -7.28 17.98
N LYS A 253 5.54 -6.33 17.16
CA LYS A 253 4.50 -5.36 17.54
C LYS A 253 3.12 -6.01 17.62
N ALA A 254 2.78 -6.83 16.64
CA ALA A 254 1.53 -7.60 16.65
C ALA A 254 1.45 -8.49 17.90
N LYS A 255 2.55 -9.15 18.29
CA LYS A 255 2.63 -9.94 19.53
C LYS A 255 2.21 -9.10 20.74
N LYS A 256 2.78 -7.91 20.92
CA LYS A 256 2.46 -7.01 22.05
C LYS A 256 1.00 -6.54 22.10
N ILE A 257 0.31 -6.54 20.96
CA ILE A 257 -1.11 -6.17 20.87
C ILE A 257 -2.00 -7.37 21.20
N CYS A 258 -1.59 -8.57 20.78
CA CYS A 258 -2.38 -9.78 20.92
C CYS A 258 -2.18 -10.52 22.26
N THR A 259 -1.16 -10.14 23.06
CA THR A 259 -0.80 -10.77 24.35
C THR A 259 -0.79 -9.75 25.47
#